data_AF-A0A7S2I0P2-F1
#
_entry.id   AF-A0A7S2I0P2-F1
#
_cell.length_a   1.000
_cell.length_b   1.000
_cell.length_c   1.000
_cell.angle_alpha   90.00
_cell.angle_beta   90.00
_cell.angle_gamma   90.00
#
_symmetry.space_group_name_H-M   'P 1'
#
loop_
_entity.id
_entity.type
_entity.pdbx_description
1 polymer ?
#
loop_
_entity_poly.entity_id
_entity_poly.type
_entity_poly.pdbx_seq_one_letter_code
_entity_poly.pdbx_strand_id
1 'polypeptide(L)'
;IVYICVVYGSWFIIFTEAYPLITNGRERHVSAYHKQVGYILFIACISSWLLSSCISPGNVTNQTMQRYDNYPYDNLLFVEHKICPTLNIRKIARSKYDRYTHRHIPRFDHYCIWLKAPIGEENYRFFVLFLMVHAFMCCYGSIIVGKLFWGEMLDSHLLTRTMVRKLIVMMYTM
;
A
#
# COMPACT_ATOMS: atom_id res chain seq x y z
N ILE A 1 -11.67 -6.48 4.19
CA ILE A 1 -11.33 -7.62 5.08
C ILE A 1 -9.85 -7.94 4.95
N VAL A 2 -9.36 -8.41 3.79
CA VAL A 2 -7.94 -8.78 3.61
C VAL A 2 -6.94 -7.69 4.04
N TYR A 3 -7.08 -6.47 3.52
CA TYR A 3 -6.19 -5.35 3.90
C TYR A 3 -6.17 -5.09 5.41
N ILE A 4 -7.36 -5.02 6.03
CA ILE A 4 -7.50 -4.79 7.48
C ILE A 4 -6.79 -5.91 8.25
N CYS A 5 -7.00 -7.17 7.89
CA CYS A 5 -6.35 -8.29 8.57
C CYS A 5 -4.82 -8.20 8.48
N VAL A 6 -4.27 -7.91 7.29
CA VAL A 6 -2.82 -7.81 7.08
C VAL A 6 -2.22 -6.63 7.83
N VAL A 7 -2.83 -5.44 7.73
CA VAL A 7 -2.30 -4.22 8.33
C VAL A 7 -2.44 -4.26 9.86
N TYR A 8 -3.63 -4.52 10.38
CA TYR A 8 -3.83 -4.59 11.84
C TYR A 8 -3.06 -5.76 12.46
N GLY A 9 -2.98 -6.91 11.78
CA GLY A 9 -2.15 -8.04 12.23
C GLY A 9 -0.67 -7.69 12.32
N SER A 10 -0.12 -7.05 11.28
CA SER A 10 1.27 -6.59 11.27
C SER A 10 1.52 -5.57 12.38
N TRP A 11 0.64 -4.58 12.55
CA TRP A 11 0.77 -3.56 13.58
C TRP A 11 0.60 -4.13 15.00
N PHE A 12 -0.26 -5.12 15.18
CA PHE A 12 -0.38 -5.83 16.45
C PHE A 12 0.94 -6.49 16.84
N ILE A 13 1.60 -7.18 15.91
CA ILE A 13 2.94 -7.76 16.15
C ILE A 13 3.96 -6.67 16.48
N ILE A 14 3.96 -5.55 15.76
CA ILE A 14 4.88 -4.44 16.06
C ILE A 14 4.66 -3.88 17.47
N PHE A 15 3.41 -3.70 17.90
CA PHE A 15 3.11 -3.16 19.23
C PHE A 15 3.37 -4.14 20.37
N THR A 16 3.20 -5.44 20.14
CA THR A 16 3.38 -6.48 21.17
C THR A 16 4.80 -6.98 21.27
N GLU A 17 5.51 -7.10 20.14
CA GLU A 17 6.84 -7.70 20.09
C GLU A 17 7.95 -6.67 19.90
N ALA A 18 7.82 -5.75 18.93
CA ALA A 18 8.90 -4.82 18.61
C ALA A 18 8.97 -3.61 19.57
N TYR A 19 7.81 -3.07 19.96
CA TYR A 19 7.76 -1.88 20.81
C TYR A 19 8.33 -2.11 22.23
N PRO A 20 8.08 -3.25 22.91
CA PRO A 20 8.71 -3.52 24.20
C PRO A 20 10.24 -3.52 24.16
N LEU A 21 10.84 -4.02 23.07
CA LEU A 21 12.30 -3.99 22.85
C LEU A 21 12.85 -2.56 22.80
N ILE A 22 12.04 -1.59 22.37
CA ILE A 22 12.41 -0.17 22.38
C ILE A 22 12.20 0.49 23.76
N THR A 23 11.26 0.02 24.62
CA THR A 23 10.95 0.65 25.94
C THR A 23 11.76 0.12 27.11
N ASN A 24 12.13 -1.16 27.10
CA ASN A 24 12.59 -1.86 28.30
C ASN A 24 14.07 -1.58 28.66
N GLY A 25 14.53 -0.33 28.58
CA GLY A 25 15.85 0.08 29.07
C GLY A 25 17.04 -0.43 28.25
N ARG A 26 16.82 -1.20 27.17
CA ARG A 26 17.81 -1.53 26.15
C ARG A 26 17.81 -0.48 25.04
N GLU A 27 17.90 0.81 25.36
CA GLU A 27 18.07 1.90 24.38
C GLU A 27 19.38 1.81 23.57
N ARG A 28 20.07 0.66 23.55
CA ARG A 28 21.40 0.50 22.95
C ARG A 28 21.42 0.56 21.44
N HIS A 29 20.32 0.20 20.75
CA HIS A 29 20.34 0.02 19.29
C HIS A 29 19.39 0.94 18.52
N VAL A 30 18.27 1.33 19.14
CA VAL A 30 17.22 2.15 18.51
C VAL A 30 16.63 3.11 19.56
N SER A 31 16.52 4.39 19.21
CA SER A 31 15.98 5.42 20.12
C SER A 31 14.46 5.33 20.31
N ALA A 32 13.95 5.79 21.45
CA ALA A 32 12.53 5.79 21.78
C ALA A 32 11.66 6.56 20.76
N TYR A 33 12.19 7.61 20.11
CA TYR A 33 11.41 8.44 19.16
C TYR A 33 10.81 7.64 17.99
N HIS A 34 11.41 6.49 17.66
CA HIS A 34 10.92 5.60 16.60
C HIS A 34 9.50 5.06 16.89
N LYS A 35 9.05 5.05 18.15
CA LYS A 35 7.66 4.73 18.50
C LYS A 35 6.69 5.79 18.04
N GLN A 36 7.03 7.07 18.29
CA GLN A 36 6.23 8.21 17.86
C GLN A 36 6.13 8.21 16.33
N VAL A 37 7.25 8.00 15.65
CA VAL A 37 7.26 7.86 14.17
C VAL A 37 6.40 6.68 13.73
N GLY A 38 6.50 5.52 14.40
CA GLY A 38 5.65 4.37 14.10
C GLY A 38 4.16 4.67 14.27
N TYR A 39 3.73 5.35 15.34
CA TYR A 39 2.33 5.78 15.50
C TYR A 39 1.88 6.74 14.39
N ILE A 40 2.72 7.69 14.00
CA ILE A 40 2.42 8.61 12.89
C ILE A 40 2.26 7.83 11.59
N LEU A 41 3.15 6.87 11.31
CA LEU A 41 3.06 6.03 10.12
C LEU A 41 1.82 5.13 10.13
N PHE A 42 1.44 4.59 11.28
CA PHE A 42 0.20 3.82 11.41
C PHE A 42 -1.02 4.67 11.03
N ILE A 43 -1.14 5.86 11.62
CA ILE A 43 -2.22 6.80 11.29
C ILE A 43 -2.18 7.16 9.81
N ALA A 44 -1.01 7.49 9.26
CA ALA A 44 -0.85 7.82 7.84
C ALA A 44 -1.28 6.66 6.91
N CYS A 45 -0.95 5.41 7.25
CA CYS A 45 -1.37 4.23 6.48
C CYS A 45 -2.90 4.08 6.48
N ILE A 46 -3.54 4.22 7.65
CA ILE A 46 -5.00 4.14 7.75
C ILE A 46 -5.67 5.32 7.03
N SER A 47 -5.19 6.54 7.22
CA SER A 47 -5.72 7.74 6.56
C SER A 47 -5.60 7.67 5.05
N SER A 48 -4.44 7.29 4.51
CA SER A 48 -4.24 7.17 3.06
C SER A 48 -5.09 6.05 2.45
N TRP A 49 -5.25 4.93 3.16
CA TRP A 49 -6.17 3.86 2.75
C TRP A 49 -7.63 4.32 2.73
N LEU A 50 -8.09 5.03 3.76
CA LEU A 50 -9.44 5.60 3.81
C LEU A 50 -9.67 6.59 2.67
N LEU A 51 -8.74 7.52 2.44
CA LEU A 51 -8.83 8.48 1.34
C LEU A 51 -8.94 7.75 -0.01
N SER A 52 -8.06 6.78 -0.27
CA SER A 52 -8.08 6.06 -1.54
C SER A 52 -9.29 5.13 -1.71
N SER A 53 -9.86 4.61 -0.62
CA SER A 53 -10.99 3.67 -0.66
C SER A 53 -12.35 4.37 -0.71
N CYS A 54 -12.46 5.53 -0.07
CA CYS A 54 -13.73 6.25 0.09
C CYS A 54 -13.94 7.34 -0.97
N ILE A 55 -12.87 7.86 -1.58
CA ILE A 55 -13.01 8.87 -2.64
C ILE A 55 -13.47 8.20 -3.93
N SER A 56 -14.47 8.84 -4.56
CA SER A 56 -15.04 8.38 -5.82
C SER A 56 -13.94 8.20 -6.89
N PRO A 57 -13.98 7.10 -7.65
CA PRO A 57 -13.16 6.92 -8.85
C PRO A 57 -13.61 7.81 -10.03
N GLY A 58 -14.77 8.46 -9.91
CA GLY A 58 -15.51 9.06 -11.01
C GLY A 58 -16.52 8.08 -11.62
N ASN A 59 -17.56 8.60 -12.28
CA ASN A 59 -18.55 7.78 -12.98
C ASN A 59 -19.02 8.51 -14.24
N VAL A 60 -18.78 7.88 -15.39
CA VAL A 60 -19.21 8.37 -16.70
C VAL A 60 -20.69 8.05 -16.88
N THR A 61 -21.48 9.11 -17.01
CA THR A 61 -22.90 9.08 -17.39
C THR A 61 -23.11 10.09 -18.53
N ASN A 62 -24.29 10.13 -19.11
CA ASN A 62 -24.62 11.15 -20.13
C ASN A 62 -24.47 12.59 -19.61
N GLN A 63 -24.62 12.80 -18.29
CA GLN A 63 -24.50 14.12 -17.66
C GLN A 63 -23.04 14.49 -17.33
N THR A 64 -22.20 13.49 -17.00
CA THR A 64 -20.80 13.73 -16.58
C THR A 64 -19.80 13.50 -17.70
N MET A 65 -20.23 13.02 -18.88
CA MET A 65 -19.35 12.64 -19.99
C MET A 65 -18.40 13.76 -20.41
N GLN A 66 -18.92 14.97 -20.55
CA GLN A 66 -18.14 16.14 -20.95
C GLN A 66 -16.98 16.44 -19.98
N ARG A 67 -17.13 16.10 -18.69
CA ARG A 67 -16.08 16.31 -17.68
C ARG A 67 -14.88 15.39 -17.88
N TYR A 68 -15.09 14.20 -18.42
CA TYR A 68 -14.06 13.15 -18.52
C TYR A 68 -13.53 12.94 -19.95
N ASP A 69 -14.18 13.52 -20.98
CA ASP A 69 -13.78 13.44 -22.39
C ASP A 69 -12.59 14.36 -22.71
N ASN A 70 -11.49 14.16 -21.97
CA ASN A 70 -10.28 15.00 -22.05
C ASN A 70 -9.10 14.32 -22.77
N TYR A 71 -9.25 13.06 -23.18
CA TYR A 71 -8.18 12.28 -23.80
C TYR A 71 -8.46 12.08 -25.29
N PRO A 72 -7.44 12.18 -26.16
CA PRO A 72 -7.62 11.98 -27.59
C PRO A 72 -8.00 10.53 -27.91
N TYR A 73 -8.79 10.36 -28.97
CA TYR A 73 -9.09 9.08 -29.56
C TYR A 73 -7.99 8.77 -30.59
N ASP A 74 -7.34 7.62 -30.44
CA ASP A 74 -6.30 7.16 -31.37
C ASP A 74 -6.87 6.25 -32.47
N ASN A 75 -8.16 5.89 -32.38
CA ASN A 75 -8.84 4.94 -33.26
C ASN A 75 -8.15 3.58 -33.39
N LEU A 76 -7.28 3.24 -32.43
CA LEU A 76 -6.59 1.96 -32.31
C LEU A 76 -7.03 1.26 -31.02
N LEU A 77 -6.76 1.91 -29.87
CA LEU A 77 -7.18 1.46 -28.55
C LEU A 77 -8.49 2.13 -28.13
N PHE A 78 -8.66 3.40 -28.49
CA PHE A 78 -9.81 4.23 -28.16
C PHE A 78 -10.49 4.71 -29.43
N VAL A 79 -11.52 3.96 -29.85
CA VAL A 79 -12.32 4.25 -31.04
C VAL A 79 -13.45 5.21 -30.70
N GLU A 80 -13.60 6.24 -31.53
CA GLU A 80 -14.70 7.21 -31.43
C GLU A 80 -16.07 6.55 -31.58
N HIS A 81 -17.10 7.17 -31.00
CA HIS A 81 -18.51 6.73 -31.06
C HIS A 81 -18.79 5.30 -30.56
N LYS A 82 -17.81 4.61 -29.95
CA LYS A 82 -18.03 3.29 -29.37
C LYS A 82 -19.02 3.37 -28.22
N ILE A 83 -20.02 2.50 -28.20
CA ILE A 83 -21.04 2.42 -27.14
C ILE A 83 -20.67 1.31 -26.15
N CYS A 84 -20.91 1.55 -24.87
CA CYS A 84 -20.83 0.54 -23.83
C CYS A 84 -22.05 -0.38 -23.96
N PRO A 85 -21.88 -1.68 -24.26
CA PRO A 85 -23.02 -2.59 -24.46
C PRO A 85 -23.86 -2.80 -23.19
N THR A 86 -23.25 -2.63 -22.01
CA THR A 86 -23.92 -2.89 -20.72
C THR A 86 -24.79 -1.71 -20.27
N LEU A 87 -24.30 -0.48 -20.45
CA LEU A 87 -24.97 0.74 -19.97
C LEU A 87 -25.62 1.56 -21.08
N ASN A 88 -25.37 1.20 -22.35
CA ASN A 88 -25.83 1.90 -23.54
C ASN A 88 -25.47 3.41 -23.57
N ILE A 89 -24.26 3.74 -23.12
CA ILE A 89 -23.69 5.09 -23.15
C ILE A 89 -22.45 5.12 -24.04
N ARG A 90 -22.13 6.28 -24.63
CA ARG A 90 -20.86 6.46 -25.36
C ARG A 90 -19.68 6.25 -24.42
N LYS A 91 -18.69 5.48 -24.88
CA LYS A 91 -17.42 5.28 -24.19
C LYS A 91 -16.51 6.47 -24.45
N ILE A 92 -15.92 6.97 -23.38
CA ILE A 92 -14.87 7.97 -23.44
C ILE A 92 -13.52 7.26 -23.61
N ALA A 93 -12.55 7.90 -24.26
CA ALA A 93 -11.17 7.41 -24.27
C ALA A 93 -10.66 7.07 -22.85
N ARG A 94 -9.93 5.96 -22.73
CA ARG A 94 -9.44 5.41 -21.45
C ARG A 94 -10.49 5.04 -20.39
N SER A 95 -11.78 5.05 -20.70
CA SER A 95 -12.84 4.65 -19.75
C SER A 95 -13.28 3.19 -19.94
N LYS A 96 -13.74 2.54 -18.85
CA LYS A 96 -14.18 1.14 -18.87
C LYS A 96 -15.32 0.90 -17.89
N TYR A 97 -16.23 0.00 -18.27
CA TYR A 97 -17.22 -0.55 -17.36
C TYR A 97 -16.54 -1.48 -16.33
N ASP A 98 -16.71 -1.16 -15.05
CA ASP A 98 -16.30 -2.02 -13.96
C ASP A 98 -17.47 -2.91 -13.52
N ARG A 99 -17.29 -4.23 -13.65
CA ARG A 99 -18.30 -5.24 -13.31
C ARG A 99 -18.55 -5.37 -11.81
N TYR A 100 -17.61 -4.98 -10.97
CA TYR A 100 -17.74 -5.12 -9.51
C TYR A 100 -18.57 -3.98 -8.90
N THR A 101 -18.44 -2.78 -9.44
CA THR A 101 -19.23 -1.61 -9.00
C THR A 101 -20.41 -1.28 -9.88
N HIS A 102 -20.54 -1.94 -11.04
CA HIS A 102 -21.56 -1.68 -12.07
C HIS A 102 -21.56 -0.22 -12.58
N ARG A 103 -20.39 0.41 -12.64
CA ARG A 103 -20.20 1.81 -13.05
C ARG A 103 -19.25 1.90 -14.23
N HIS A 104 -19.38 2.96 -15.03
CA HIS A 104 -18.42 3.24 -16.09
C HIS A 104 -17.37 4.21 -15.57
N ILE A 105 -16.17 3.72 -15.33
CA ILE A 105 -15.14 4.48 -14.62
C ILE A 105 -14.29 5.26 -15.64
N PRO A 106 -14.10 6.58 -15.48
CA PRO A 106 -13.20 7.38 -16.32
C PRO A 106 -11.74 7.06 -15.98
N ARG A 107 -10.87 7.09 -17.00
CA ARG A 107 -9.45 6.73 -16.89
C ARG A 107 -9.24 5.46 -16.03
N PHE A 108 -10.01 4.41 -16.33
CA PHE A 108 -10.04 3.20 -15.52
C PHE A 108 -8.69 2.49 -15.57
N ASP A 109 -8.10 2.29 -14.40
CA ASP A 109 -6.88 1.52 -14.25
C ASP A 109 -7.23 0.07 -13.89
N HIS A 110 -7.72 -0.17 -12.68
CA HIS A 110 -8.11 -1.50 -12.22
C HIS A 110 -9.11 -1.48 -11.07
N TYR A 111 -9.71 -2.63 -10.76
CA TYR A 111 -10.42 -2.82 -9.49
C TYR A 111 -9.43 -3.31 -8.43
N CYS A 112 -9.18 -2.49 -7.40
CA CYS A 112 -8.23 -2.81 -6.36
C CYS A 112 -8.91 -3.61 -5.24
N ILE A 113 -8.54 -4.88 -5.09
CA ILE A 113 -9.07 -5.75 -4.04
C ILE A 113 -8.67 -5.30 -2.63
N TRP A 114 -7.55 -4.59 -2.49
CA TRP A 114 -7.04 -4.08 -1.21
C TRP A 114 -7.86 -2.88 -0.69
N LEU A 115 -8.36 -2.06 -1.60
CA LEU A 115 -9.21 -0.90 -1.30
C LEU A 115 -10.70 -1.23 -1.42
N LYS A 116 -11.04 -2.37 -2.06
CA LYS A 116 -12.41 -2.74 -2.44
C LYS A 116 -13.08 -1.65 -3.29
N ALA A 117 -12.30 -0.98 -4.12
CA ALA A 117 -12.73 0.14 -4.95
C ALA A 117 -12.00 0.11 -6.31
N PRO A 118 -12.65 0.55 -7.39
CA PRO A 118 -11.97 0.79 -8.65
C PRO A 118 -11.08 2.04 -8.55
N ILE A 119 -9.99 2.02 -9.29
CA ILE A 119 -9.05 3.13 -9.41
C ILE A 119 -9.31 3.79 -10.76
N GLY A 120 -9.67 5.07 -10.70
CA GLY A 120 -10.07 5.88 -11.83
C GLY A 120 -9.58 7.31 -11.69
N GLU A 121 -10.05 8.18 -12.57
CA GLU A 121 -9.53 9.54 -12.73
C GLU A 121 -9.51 10.37 -11.43
N GLU A 122 -10.58 10.30 -10.64
CA GLU A 122 -10.75 11.18 -9.47
C GLU A 122 -10.00 10.70 -8.22
N ASN A 123 -9.76 9.39 -8.08
CA ASN A 123 -9.08 8.81 -6.91
C ASN A 123 -7.63 8.38 -7.17
N TYR A 124 -7.15 8.40 -8.42
CA TYR A 124 -5.81 7.94 -8.79
C TYR A 124 -4.68 8.57 -7.94
N ARG A 125 -4.75 9.88 -7.68
CA ARG A 125 -3.74 10.57 -6.86
C ARG A 125 -3.68 10.06 -5.42
N PHE A 126 -4.82 9.70 -4.85
CA PHE A 126 -4.90 9.17 -3.49
C PHE A 126 -4.43 7.72 -3.44
N PHE A 127 -4.66 6.96 -4.52
CA PHE A 127 -4.08 5.64 -4.68
C PHE A 127 -2.55 5.68 -4.73
N VAL A 128 -1.96 6.62 -5.49
CA VAL A 128 -0.50 6.80 -5.51
C VAL A 128 0.03 7.22 -4.13
N LEU A 129 -0.65 8.15 -3.42
CA LEU A 129 -0.31 8.50 -2.04
C LEU A 129 -0.34 7.29 -1.11
N PHE A 130 -1.38 6.47 -1.20
CA PHE A 130 -1.51 5.22 -0.45
C PHE A 130 -0.31 4.30 -0.70
N LEU A 131 0.10 4.09 -1.95
CA LEU A 131 1.27 3.28 -2.29
C LEU A 131 2.57 3.87 -1.72
N MET A 132 2.78 5.18 -1.85
CA MET A 132 3.98 5.85 -1.34
C MET A 132 4.10 5.74 0.18
N VAL A 133 3.01 5.98 0.91
CA VAL A 133 2.99 5.87 2.38
C VAL A 133 3.31 4.44 2.81
N HIS A 134 2.73 3.42 2.15
CA HIS A 134 2.98 2.02 2.48
C HIS A 134 4.40 1.59 2.13
N ALA A 135 4.92 1.99 0.96
CA ALA A 135 6.30 1.71 0.58
C ALA A 135 7.28 2.33 1.59
N PHE A 136 7.07 3.59 1.97
CA PHE A 136 7.88 4.25 2.98
C PHE A 136 7.81 3.54 4.33
N MET A 137 6.61 3.20 4.80
CA MET A 137 6.41 2.47 6.05
C MET A 137 7.11 1.12 6.03
N CYS A 138 7.00 0.34 4.95
CA CYS A 138 7.68 -0.95 4.82
C CYS A 138 9.21 -0.81 4.85
N CYS A 139 9.77 0.15 4.11
CA CYS A 139 11.21 0.42 4.11
C CYS A 139 11.70 0.83 5.50
N TYR A 140 11.03 1.81 6.11
CA TYR A 140 11.37 2.31 7.44
C TYR A 140 11.25 1.21 8.51
N GLY A 141 10.12 0.51 8.54
CA GLY A 141 9.85 -0.58 9.47
C GLY A 141 10.89 -1.70 9.35
N SER A 142 11.26 -2.09 8.13
CA SER A 142 12.29 -3.12 7.89
C SER A 142 13.65 -2.72 8.46
N ILE A 143 14.05 -1.44 8.31
CA ILE A 143 15.30 -0.93 8.87
C ILE A 143 15.26 -0.98 10.41
N ILE A 144 14.18 -0.52 11.03
CA ILE A 144 14.07 -0.47 12.49
C ILE A 144 14.02 -1.87 13.10
N VAL A 145 13.16 -2.74 12.56
CA VAL A 145 13.07 -4.14 13.02
C VAL A 145 14.38 -4.88 12.79
N GLY A 146 15.06 -4.65 11.66
CA GLY A 146 16.38 -5.22 11.41
C GLY A 146 17.43 -4.78 12.45
N LYS A 147 17.44 -3.50 12.84
CA LYS A 147 18.32 -3.01 13.92
C LYS A 147 17.99 -3.63 15.28
N LEU A 148 16.70 -3.76 15.62
CA LEU A 148 16.27 -4.41 16.86
C LEU A 148 16.68 -5.88 16.90
N PHE A 149 16.44 -6.61 15.81
CA PHE A 149 16.83 -8.01 15.68
C PHE A 149 18.33 -8.20 15.80
N TRP A 150 19.12 -7.36 15.12
CA TRP A 150 20.58 -7.38 15.24
C TRP A 150 21.06 -7.10 16.66
N GLY A 151 20.45 -6.13 17.34
CA GLY A 151 20.72 -5.83 18.74
C GLY A 151 20.46 -7.03 19.65
N GLU A 152 19.32 -7.69 19.50
CA GLU A 152 18.98 -8.88 20.28
C GLU A 152 19.96 -10.03 20.05
N MET A 153 20.42 -10.23 18.80
CA MET A 153 21.42 -11.24 18.48
C MET A 153 22.77 -11.00 19.18
N LEU A 154 23.18 -9.73 19.30
CA LEU A 154 24.40 -9.34 20.00
C LEU A 154 24.25 -9.55 21.51
N ASP A 155 23.16 -9.04 22.10
CA ASP A 155 22.91 -9.10 23.54
C ASP A 155 22.72 -10.54 24.05
N SER A 156 22.07 -11.39 23.26
CA SER A 156 21.86 -12.80 23.60
C SER A 156 23.06 -13.71 23.29
N HIS A 157 24.19 -13.14 22.86
CA HIS A 157 25.40 -13.86 22.43
C HIS A 157 25.08 -14.98 21.40
N LEU A 158 24.07 -14.77 20.55
CA LEU A 158 23.63 -15.78 19.58
C LEU A 158 24.69 -16.00 18.49
N LEU A 159 25.45 -14.97 18.17
CA LEU A 159 26.55 -15.02 17.20
C LEU A 159 27.71 -15.93 17.64
N THR A 160 27.90 -16.13 18.96
CA THR A 160 28.98 -16.97 19.49
C THR A 160 28.52 -18.41 19.76
N ARG A 161 27.21 -18.71 19.65
CA ARG A 161 26.67 -20.07 19.80
C ARG A 161 27.15 -20.97 18.67
N THR A 162 27.48 -22.22 19.02
CA THR A 162 28.16 -23.20 18.15
C THR A 162 27.49 -23.42 16.79
N MET A 163 26.15 -23.35 16.72
CA MET A 163 25.42 -23.49 15.45
C MET A 163 25.60 -22.28 14.52
N VAL A 164 25.43 -21.06 15.03
CA VAL A 164 25.54 -19.84 14.23
C VAL A 164 26.98 -19.59 13.82
N ARG A 165 27.94 -19.84 14.72
CA ARG A 165 29.37 -19.74 14.41
C ARG A 165 29.80 -20.67 13.27
N LYS A 166 29.29 -21.91 13.23
CA LYS A 166 29.58 -22.86 12.14
C LYS A 166 29.02 -22.38 10.79
N LEU A 167 27.79 -21.86 10.78
CA LEU A 167 27.16 -21.27 9.59
C LEU A 167 27.94 -20.06 9.06
N ILE A 168 28.32 -19.14 9.93
CA ILE A 168 29.12 -17.96 9.56
C ILE A 168 30.47 -18.39 8.98
N VAL A 169 31.20 -19.28 9.66
CA VAL A 169 32.50 -19.76 9.16
C VAL A 169 32.34 -20.43 7.79
N MET A 170 31.31 -21.26 7.58
CA MET A 170 31.04 -21.88 6.27
C MET A 170 30.81 -20.85 5.15
N MET A 171 30.15 -19.72 5.42
CA MET A 171 29.91 -18.67 4.42
C MET A 171 31.19 -17.92 4.01
N TYR A 172 32.21 -17.85 4.88
CA TYR A 172 33.47 -17.16 4.60
C TYR A 172 34.59 -18.09 4.12
N THR A 173 34.38 -19.40 4.13
CA THR A 173 35.34 -20.41 3.67
C THR A 173 34.93 -21.10 2.36
N MET A 174 33.87 -20.62 1.69
CA MET A 174 33.53 -20.94 0.31
C MET A 174 33.96 -19.81 -0.61
#